data_AF-A0A7W1B420-F1
#
_entry.id   AF-A0A7W1B420-F1
#
_cell.length_a   1.000
_cell.length_b   1.000
_cell.length_c   1.000
_cell.angle_alpha   90.00
_cell.angle_beta   90.00
_cell.angle_gamma   90.00
#
_symmetry.space_group_name_H-M   'P 1'
#
loop_
_entity.id
_entity.type
_entity.pdbx_description
1 polymer ?
#
loop_
_entity_poly.entity_id
_entity_poly.type
_entity_poly.pdbx_seq_one_letter_code
_entity_poly.pdbx_strand_id
1 'polypeptide(L)'
;LQRMESFAGISILTTNHESAIDEAFQRRLALHIRVPMPERDQREQLWRTMMPEQAARAPDLDVSELAGEFVMSGGYIKNAVLRAAYYAADQGTAIGNAHLWRAAHAEYESMGKVTFRSGTRGHS
;
A
#
# COMPACT_ATOMS: atom_id res chain seq x y z
N LEU A 1 9.84 7.27 29.36
CA LEU A 1 10.96 6.29 29.43
C LEU A 1 10.82 5.33 30.61
N GLN A 2 10.74 5.82 31.86
CA GLN A 2 10.72 4.99 33.08
C GLN A 2 9.53 4.00 33.21
N ARG A 3 8.42 4.20 32.48
CA ARG A 3 7.23 3.32 32.51
C ARG A 3 7.35 2.07 31.62
N MET A 4 8.25 2.06 30.62
CA MET A 4 8.44 0.89 29.75
C MET A 4 9.39 -0.13 30.35
N GLU A 5 10.37 0.30 31.15
CA GLU A 5 11.29 -0.61 31.86
C GLU A 5 10.61 -1.35 33.02
N SER A 6 9.50 -0.80 33.56
CA SER A 6 8.70 -1.44 34.61
C SER A 6 7.62 -2.41 34.07
N PHE A 7 7.53 -2.60 32.75
CA PHE A 7 6.48 -3.42 32.15
C PHE A 7 6.95 -4.87 32.02
N ALA A 8 6.43 -5.77 32.87
CA ALA A 8 6.78 -7.19 32.89
C ALA A 8 6.19 -8.02 31.73
N GLY A 9 5.81 -7.37 30.62
CA GLY A 9 5.16 -7.99 29.46
C GLY A 9 5.79 -7.59 28.14
N ILE A 10 5.25 -8.10 27.02
CA ILE A 10 5.73 -7.76 25.67
C ILE A 10 5.25 -6.35 25.30
N SER A 11 6.16 -5.48 24.88
CA SER A 11 5.85 -4.15 24.33
C SER A 11 6.22 -4.10 22.85
N ILE A 12 5.31 -3.60 22.01
CA ILE A 12 5.54 -3.37 20.57
C ILE A 12 5.58 -1.86 20.32
N LEU A 13 6.65 -1.41 19.67
CA LEU A 13 6.83 -0.02 19.25
C LEU A 13 6.86 0.05 17.72
N THR A 14 6.16 1.02 17.15
CA THR A 14 6.21 1.35 15.72
C THR A 14 6.71 2.77 15.55
N THR A 15 7.70 2.97 14.67
CA THR A 15 8.21 4.31 14.32
C THR A 15 8.36 4.43 12.82
N ASN A 16 8.06 5.63 12.30
CA ASN A 16 8.35 6.00 10.91
C ASN A 16 9.71 6.73 10.78
N HIS A 17 10.35 7.04 11.91
CA HIS A 17 11.62 7.77 12.00
C HIS A 17 12.53 7.09 13.03
N GLU A 18 13.28 6.09 12.58
CA GLU A 18 14.23 5.35 13.43
C GLU A 18 15.31 6.27 14.01
N SER A 19 15.76 7.28 13.26
CA SER A 19 16.78 8.26 13.67
C SER A 19 16.34 9.18 14.81
N ALA A 20 15.04 9.24 15.11
CA ALA A 20 14.51 9.99 16.26
C ALA A 20 14.60 9.19 17.58
N ILE A 21 14.98 7.90 17.52
CA ILE A 21 15.16 7.05 18.69
C ILE A 21 16.62 7.12 19.12
N ASP A 22 16.86 7.46 20.39
CA ASP A 22 18.21 7.54 20.93
C ASP A 22 18.91 6.17 20.97
N GLU A 23 20.23 6.19 20.82
CA GLU A 23 21.06 4.99 20.75
C GLU A 23 20.98 4.14 22.03
N ALA A 24 20.80 4.76 23.19
CA ALA A 24 20.69 4.04 24.46
C ALA A 24 19.37 3.27 24.57
N PHE A 25 18.29 3.80 23.99
CA PHE A 25 16.99 3.14 23.92
C PHE A 25 17.00 2.02 22.88
N GLN A 26 17.65 2.21 21.72
CA GLN A 26 17.80 1.16 20.71
C GLN A 26 18.50 -0.08 21.27
N ARG A 27 19.54 0.09 22.09
CA ARG A 27 20.28 -1.02 22.74
C ARG A 27 19.42 -1.86 23.70
N ARG A 28 18.28 -1.33 24.17
CA ARG A 28 17.34 -2.04 25.06
C ARG A 28 16.24 -2.78 24.31
N LEU A 29 16.13 -2.60 22.99
CA LEU A 29 15.16 -3.32 22.17
C LEU A 29 15.67 -4.73 21.88
N ALA A 30 14.95 -5.75 22.36
CA ALA A 30 15.32 -7.15 22.16
C ALA A 30 15.28 -7.58 20.68
N LEU A 31 14.40 -6.95 19.88
CA LEU A 31 14.24 -7.25 18.47
C LEU A 31 13.94 -5.96 17.71
N HIS A 32 14.63 -5.78 16.59
CA HIS A 32 14.39 -4.70 15.65
C HIS A 32 14.06 -5.29 14.27
N ILE A 33 12.82 -5.08 13.83
CA ILE A 33 12.33 -5.54 12.52
C ILE A 33 12.19 -4.32 11.61
N ARG A 34 12.86 -4.34 10.46
CA ARG A 34 12.63 -3.36 9.39
C ARG A 34 11.58 -3.86 8.42
N VAL A 35 10.65 -2.98 8.07
CA VAL A 35 9.62 -3.23 7.05
C VAL A 35 10.00 -2.40 5.81
N PRO A 36 10.71 -2.98 4.83
CA PRO A 36 11.10 -2.26 3.62
C PRO A 36 9.87 -1.96 2.73
N MET A 37 10.07 -1.13 1.71
CA MET A 37 9.10 -0.99 0.62
C MET A 37 8.89 -2.37 -0.03
N PRO A 38 7.64 -2.81 -0.26
CA PRO A 38 7.39 -4.11 -0.88
C PRO A 38 7.90 -4.16 -2.31
N GLU A 39 8.46 -5.30 -2.71
CA GLU A 39 8.84 -5.62 -4.08
C GLU A 39 7.61 -5.83 -4.97
N ARG A 40 7.81 -5.91 -6.30
CA ARG A 40 6.69 -6.03 -7.27
C ARG A 40 5.73 -7.18 -6.92
N ASP A 41 6.24 -8.38 -6.70
CA ASP A 41 5.42 -9.56 -6.42
C ASP A 41 4.65 -9.41 -5.09
N GLN A 42 5.28 -8.76 -4.10
CA GLN A 42 4.65 -8.44 -2.84
C GLN A 42 3.55 -7.38 -3.02
N ARG A 43 3.77 -6.35 -3.84
CA ARG A 43 2.73 -5.36 -4.18
C ARG A 43 1.56 -6.02 -4.90
N GLU A 44 1.81 -6.93 -5.82
CA GLU A 44 0.73 -7.69 -6.48
C GLU A 44 -0.10 -8.47 -5.46
N GLN A 45 0.56 -9.18 -4.53
CA GLN A 45 -0.14 -9.88 -3.46
C GLN A 45 -0.93 -8.92 -2.57
N LEU A 46 -0.38 -7.74 -2.26
CA LEU A 46 -1.08 -6.71 -1.49
C LEU A 46 -2.33 -6.23 -2.23
N TRP A 47 -2.25 -5.93 -3.53
CA TRP A 47 -3.42 -5.55 -4.33
C TRP A 47 -4.52 -6.62 -4.33
N ARG A 48 -4.14 -7.90 -4.47
CA ARG A 48 -5.09 -9.03 -4.43
C ARG A 48 -5.74 -9.18 -3.06
N THR A 49 -4.94 -9.08 -1.99
CA THR A 49 -5.40 -9.37 -0.62
C THR A 49 -6.16 -8.20 0.01
N MET A 50 -5.86 -6.96 -0.38
CA MET A 50 -6.51 -5.76 0.16
C MET A 50 -7.88 -5.48 -0.47
N MET A 51 -8.24 -6.18 -1.54
CA MET A 51 -9.54 -6.07 -2.17
C MET A 51 -10.66 -6.49 -1.19
N PRO A 52 -11.70 -5.66 -0.96
CA PRO A 52 -12.78 -6.01 -0.05
C PRO A 52 -13.43 -7.32 -0.47
N GLU A 53 -13.68 -8.23 0.48
CA GLU A 53 -14.28 -9.54 0.20
C GLU A 53 -15.72 -9.41 -0.28
N GLN A 54 -16.46 -8.43 0.26
CA GLN A 54 -17.87 -8.20 -0.05
C GLN A 54 -18.09 -7.39 -1.33
N ALA A 55 -17.04 -6.79 -1.90
CA ALA A 55 -17.17 -5.98 -3.11
C ALA A 55 -17.19 -6.87 -4.36
N ALA A 56 -18.17 -6.62 -5.24
CA ALA A 56 -18.21 -7.26 -6.55
C ALA A 56 -16.97 -6.87 -7.37
N ARG A 57 -16.36 -7.86 -8.04
CA ARG A 57 -15.14 -7.70 -8.86
C ARG A 57 -15.45 -8.07 -10.29
N ALA A 58 -14.88 -7.33 -11.23
CA ALA A 58 -14.92 -7.71 -12.64
C ALA A 58 -14.16 -9.05 -12.83
N PRO A 59 -14.63 -9.96 -13.69
CA PRO A 59 -14.01 -11.27 -13.89
C PRO A 59 -12.62 -11.19 -14.52
N ASP A 60 -12.31 -10.10 -15.21
CA ASP A 60 -11.06 -9.79 -15.90
C ASP A 60 -10.16 -8.83 -15.11
N LEU A 61 -10.38 -8.71 -13.79
CA LEU A 61 -9.59 -7.83 -12.94
C LEU A 61 -8.12 -8.29 -12.89
N ASP A 62 -7.21 -7.47 -13.40
CA ASP A 62 -5.76 -7.72 -13.37
C ASP A 62 -5.03 -6.62 -12.60
N VAL A 63 -4.33 -7.03 -11.55
CA VAL A 63 -3.56 -6.13 -10.67
C VAL A 63 -2.05 -6.23 -10.90
N SER A 64 -1.60 -7.12 -11.79
CA SER A 64 -0.18 -7.37 -12.06
C SER A 64 0.51 -6.15 -12.67
N GLU A 65 -0.18 -5.42 -13.55
CA GLU A 65 0.31 -4.17 -14.14
C GLU A 65 0.39 -3.05 -13.11
N LEU A 66 -0.62 -2.93 -12.24
CA LEU A 66 -0.63 -1.93 -11.15
C LEU A 66 0.56 -2.12 -10.20
N ALA A 67 0.90 -3.37 -9.89
CA ALA A 67 2.04 -3.69 -9.04
C ALA A 67 3.39 -3.28 -9.68
N GLY A 68 3.48 -3.34 -11.01
CA GLY A 68 4.65 -2.88 -11.78
C GLY A 68 4.75 -1.36 -11.84
N GLU A 69 3.66 -0.69 -12.18
CA GLU A 69 3.63 0.75 -12.44
C GLU A 69 3.71 1.60 -11.15
N PHE A 70 3.03 1.18 -10.09
CA PHE A 70 2.89 1.98 -8.88
C PHE A 70 3.74 1.45 -7.71
N VAL A 71 4.92 2.05 -7.53
CA VAL A 71 5.81 1.76 -6.40
C VAL A 71 5.29 2.44 -5.12
N MET A 72 4.41 1.73 -4.43
CA MET A 72 3.66 2.18 -3.26
C MET A 72 3.85 1.24 -2.06
N SER A 73 3.73 1.79 -0.85
CA SER A 73 3.64 0.99 0.37
C SER A 73 2.27 0.35 0.49
N GLY A 74 2.12 -0.65 1.37
CA GLY A 74 0.82 -1.28 1.62
C GLY A 74 -0.27 -0.31 2.08
N GLY A 75 0.10 0.78 2.79
CA GLY A 75 -0.85 1.82 3.19
C GLY A 75 -1.48 2.54 1.99
N TYR A 76 -0.66 2.93 1.02
CA TYR A 76 -1.12 3.59 -0.21
C TYR A 76 -1.90 2.63 -1.12
N ILE A 77 -1.47 1.36 -1.23
CA ILE A 77 -2.23 0.34 -1.97
C ILE A 77 -3.63 0.15 -1.35
N LYS A 78 -3.73 0.06 -0.03
CA LYS A 78 -5.02 -0.05 0.67
C LYS A 78 -5.93 1.14 0.37
N ASN A 79 -5.39 2.36 0.41
CA ASN A 79 -6.16 3.56 0.10
C ASN A 79 -6.65 3.56 -1.35
N ALA A 80 -5.79 3.15 -2.30
CA ALA A 80 -6.16 3.07 -3.71
C ALA A 80 -7.28 2.06 -3.94
N VAL A 81 -7.20 0.87 -3.31
CA VAL A 81 -8.26 -0.13 -3.39
C VAL A 81 -9.59 0.40 -2.81
N LEU A 82 -9.54 1.05 -1.65
CA LEU A 82 -10.73 1.61 -1.02
C LEU A 82 -11.36 2.71 -1.90
N ARG A 83 -10.55 3.59 -2.47
CA ARG A 83 -10.98 4.63 -3.40
C ARG A 83 -11.60 4.03 -4.67
N ALA A 84 -11.02 2.96 -5.21
CA ALA A 84 -11.58 2.24 -6.36
C ALA A 84 -12.96 1.62 -6.02
N ALA A 85 -13.12 1.08 -4.82
CA ALA A 85 -14.40 0.57 -4.33
C ALA A 85 -15.45 1.69 -4.26
N TYR A 86 -15.09 2.88 -3.79
CA TYR A 86 -15.99 4.04 -3.81
C TYR A 86 -16.38 4.45 -5.23
N TYR A 87 -15.45 4.48 -6.18
CA TYR A 87 -15.78 4.78 -7.58
C TYR A 87 -16.76 3.76 -8.18
N ALA A 88 -16.56 2.47 -7.91
CA ALA A 88 -17.44 1.43 -8.38
C ALA A 88 -18.84 1.54 -7.75
N ALA A 89 -18.89 1.80 -6.44
CA ALA A 89 -20.15 1.97 -5.70
C ALA A 89 -20.95 3.18 -6.17
N ASP A 90 -20.28 4.32 -6.43
CA ASP A 90 -20.90 5.53 -6.99
C ASP A 90 -21.54 5.27 -8.37
N GLN A 91 -20.93 4.39 -9.16
CA GLN A 91 -21.45 3.97 -10.46
C GLN A 91 -22.44 2.80 -10.39
N GLY A 92 -22.65 2.20 -9.22
CA GLY A 92 -23.45 0.98 -9.08
C GLY A 92 -22.89 -0.23 -9.85
N THR A 93 -21.57 -0.29 -10.06
CA THR A 93 -20.91 -1.36 -10.83
C THR A 93 -19.90 -2.14 -9.97
N ALA A 94 -19.38 -3.23 -10.53
CA ALA A 94 -18.29 -3.99 -9.90
C ALA A 94 -16.96 -3.21 -9.98
N ILE A 95 -16.04 -3.49 -9.03
CA ILE A 95 -14.66 -2.98 -9.09
C ILE A 95 -13.99 -3.57 -10.32
N GLY A 96 -13.54 -2.70 -11.22
CA GLY A 96 -12.89 -3.07 -12.47
C GLY A 96 -11.55 -2.36 -12.63
N ASN A 97 -10.82 -2.73 -13.68
CA ASN A 97 -9.48 -2.20 -13.95
C ASN A 97 -9.47 -0.65 -14.01
N ALA A 98 -10.45 -0.02 -14.67
CA ALA A 98 -10.54 1.44 -14.75
C ALA A 98 -10.64 2.13 -13.38
N HIS A 99 -11.38 1.55 -12.44
CA HIS A 99 -11.51 2.07 -11.07
C HIS A 99 -10.18 2.00 -10.32
N LEU A 100 -9.48 0.86 -10.43
CA LEU A 100 -8.19 0.66 -9.78
C LEU A 100 -7.11 1.57 -10.36
N TRP A 101 -7.01 1.66 -11.69
CA TRP A 101 -6.05 2.55 -12.35
C TRP A 101 -6.26 4.01 -11.96
N ARG A 102 -7.52 4.49 -12.00
CA ARG A 102 -7.85 5.85 -11.58
C ARG A 102 -7.48 6.09 -10.12
N ALA A 103 -7.78 5.14 -9.24
CA ALA A 103 -7.48 5.27 -7.82
C ALA A 103 -5.98 5.20 -7.52
N ALA A 104 -5.25 4.31 -8.19
CA ALA A 104 -3.81 4.18 -8.08
C ALA A 104 -3.09 5.47 -8.50
N HIS A 105 -3.48 6.07 -9.63
CA HIS A 105 -2.95 7.38 -10.05
C HIS A 105 -3.21 8.46 -8.99
N ALA A 106 -4.44 8.56 -8.48
CA ALA A 106 -4.77 9.57 -7.47
C ALA A 106 -3.95 9.42 -6.19
N GLU A 107 -3.73 8.19 -5.71
CA GLU A 107 -2.87 7.94 -4.55
C GLU A 107 -1.40 8.23 -4.87
N TYR A 108 -0.93 7.86 -6.06
CA TYR A 108 0.46 8.09 -6.47
C TYR A 108 0.78 9.58 -6.61
N GLU A 109 -0.15 10.38 -7.15
CA GLU A 109 -0.07 11.83 -7.19
C GLU A 109 -0.07 12.45 -5.79
N SER A 110 -0.87 11.91 -4.86
CA SER A 110 -0.89 12.38 -3.46
C SER A 110 0.44 12.16 -2.73
N MET A 111 1.25 11.19 -3.18
CA MET A 111 2.62 10.99 -2.73
C MET A 111 3.61 12.03 -3.29
N GLY A 112 3.15 12.93 -4.15
CA GLY A 112 3.98 13.87 -4.90
C GLY A 112 4.71 13.23 -6.10
N LYS A 113 4.30 12.03 -6.53
CA LYS A 113 4.91 11.33 -7.68
C LYS A 113 4.01 11.44 -8.90
N VAL A 114 4.55 11.86 -10.04
CA VAL A 114 3.83 11.90 -11.32
C VAL A 114 4.21 10.66 -12.14
N THR A 115 3.22 9.88 -12.56
CA THR A 115 3.42 8.83 -13.57
C THR A 115 3.33 9.47 -14.96
N PHE A 116 4.39 9.39 -15.76
CA PHE A 116 4.29 9.69 -17.18
C PHE A 116 3.73 8.46 -17.90
N ARG A 117 2.46 8.52 -18.34
CA ARG A 117 1.96 7.56 -19.34
C ARG A 117 2.80 7.75 -20.59
N SER A 118 3.71 6.83 -20.87
CA SER A 118 4.32 6.73 -22.20
C SER A 118 3.21 6.29 -23.15
N GLY A 119 2.65 7.26 -23.87
CA GLY A 119 1.65 7.00 -24.90
C GLY A 119 2.19 6.13 -26.01
N THR A 120 1.31 5.24 -26.49
CA THR A 120 1.30 4.60 -27.81
C THR A 120 2.50 3.74 -28.20
N ARG A 121 2.26 2.42 -28.25
CA ARG A 121 2.60 1.63 -29.44
C ARG A 121 1.42 0.72 -29.79
N GLY A 122 0.56 1.23 -30.66
CA GLY A 122 0.06 0.36 -31.72
C GLY A 122 1.22 0.10 -32.67
N HIS A 123 1.31 -1.11 -33.22
CA HIS A 123 1.70 -1.42 -34.59
C HIS A 123 1.39 -2.90 -34.83
N SER A 124 0.41 -3.10 -35.72
CA SER A 124 0.19 -4.22 -36.65
C SER A 124 -0.17 -5.60 -36.10
#